data_AF-A0A8J4EM33-F1
#
_entry.id   AF-A0A8J4EM33-F1
#
_cell.length_a   1.000
_cell.length_b   1.000
_cell.length_c   1.000
_cell.angle_alpha   90.00
_cell.angle_beta   90.00
_cell.angle_gamma   90.00
#
_symmetry.space_group_name_H-M   'P 1'
#
loop_
_entity.id
_entity.type
_entity.pdbx_description
1 polymer ?
#
loop_
_entity_poly.entity_id
_entity_poly.type
_entity_poly.pdbx_seq_one_letter_code
_entity_poly.pdbx_strand_id
1 'polypeptide(L)'
;MTTLTQRSAIDDFTALGGSLQIAERDPRADPRTAVLSADGKHAELALHPDADGRVAEALIKTATTRLLWFRALGPDRDGWRRARRRWRLSISVAR
;
A
#
# COMPACT_ATOMS: atom_id res chain seq x y z
N MET A 1 -20.06 -4.58 14.45
CA MET A 1 -19.03 -4.74 13.41
C MET A 1 -18.87 -3.39 12.74
N THR A 2 -17.77 -2.69 13.01
CA THR A 2 -17.48 -1.40 12.39
C THR A 2 -17.06 -1.66 10.95
N THR A 3 -17.91 -1.26 10.00
CA THR A 3 -17.57 -1.20 8.59
C THR A 3 -16.38 -0.25 8.47
N LEU A 4 -15.20 -0.79 8.18
CA LEU A 4 -14.04 0.02 7.90
C LEU A 4 -14.37 0.75 6.61
N THR A 5 -14.70 2.03 6.71
CA THR A 5 -14.96 2.82 5.51
C THR A 5 -13.62 3.10 4.84
N GLN A 6 -13.62 3.21 3.51
CA GLN A 6 -12.44 3.63 2.75
C GLN A 6 -11.73 4.84 3.38
N ARG A 7 -12.47 5.72 4.06
CA ARG A 7 -11.95 6.91 4.74
C ARG A 7 -11.09 6.60 5.97
N SER A 8 -11.45 5.62 6.81
CA SER A 8 -10.68 5.32 8.02
C SER A 8 -9.31 4.71 7.71
N ALA A 9 -9.22 3.89 6.65
CA ALA A 9 -7.96 3.27 6.24
C ALA A 9 -6.96 4.31 5.68
N ILE A 10 -7.47 5.37 5.04
CA ILE A 10 -6.69 6.49 4.52
C ILE A 10 -6.16 7.35 5.67
N ASP A 11 -7.01 7.64 6.65
CA ASP A 11 -6.64 8.40 7.84
C ASP A 11 -5.56 7.66 8.65
N ASP A 12 -5.72 6.35 8.83
CA ASP A 12 -4.73 5.50 9.51
C ASP A 12 -3.38 5.47 8.78
N PHE A 13 -3.38 5.43 7.44
CA PHE A 13 -2.16 5.45 6.64
C PHE A 13 -1.47 6.82 6.68
N THR A 14 -2.26 7.89 6.67
CA THR A 14 -1.75 9.28 6.74
C THR A 14 -1.19 9.59 8.13
N ALA A 15 -1.83 9.10 9.21
CA ALA A 15 -1.35 9.25 10.58
C ALA A 15 0.04 8.64 10.83
N LEU A 16 0.45 7.66 10.01
CA LEU A 16 1.77 7.05 10.05
C LEU A 16 2.85 7.82 9.26
N GLY A 17 2.51 8.98 8.69
CA GLY A 17 3.38 9.76 7.80
C GLY A 17 3.38 9.25 6.35
N GLY A 18 2.42 8.40 5.99
CA GLY A 18 2.20 7.92 4.64
C GLY A 18 1.41 8.93 3.80
N SER A 19 1.53 8.81 2.48
CA SER A 19 0.73 9.51 1.48
C SER A 19 0.01 8.48 0.62
N LEU A 20 -1.30 8.62 0.45
CA LEU A 20 -2.04 7.78 -0.49
C LEU A 20 -2.11 8.49 -1.84
N GLN A 21 -1.72 7.80 -2.91
CA GLN A 21 -1.96 8.26 -4.28
C GLN A 21 -2.82 7.24 -5.02
N ILE A 22 -3.90 7.70 -5.63
CA ILE A 22 -4.61 6.91 -6.64
C ILE A 22 -3.89 7.19 -7.94
N ALA A 23 -3.16 6.21 -8.45
CA ALA A 23 -2.33 6.41 -9.62
C ALA A 23 -3.03 5.82 -10.85
N GLU A 24 -3.22 6.64 -11.88
CA GLU A 24 -3.43 6.12 -13.25
C GLU A 24 -2.10 5.52 -13.71
N ARG A 25 -1.79 4.30 -13.30
CA ARG A 25 -0.57 3.60 -13.75
C ARG A 25 -0.93 2.32 -14.45
N ASP A 26 -0.61 2.35 -15.74
CA ASP A 26 -0.73 1.27 -16.71
C ASP A 26 -2.17 0.70 -16.77
N PRO A 27 -2.97 1.02 -17.80
CA PRO A 27 -4.32 0.47 -17.96
C PRO A 27 -4.36 -1.06 -18.09
N ARG A 28 -3.19 -1.73 -18.15
CA ARG A 28 -3.07 -3.19 -18.14
C ARG A 28 -2.80 -3.78 -16.75
N ALA A 29 -2.61 -2.96 -15.71
CA ALA A 29 -2.37 -3.47 -14.37
C ALA A 29 -3.64 -4.05 -13.75
N ASP A 30 -3.53 -5.19 -13.05
CA ASP A 30 -4.66 -5.83 -12.37
C ASP A 30 -5.16 -4.92 -11.23
N PRO A 31 -6.46 -4.57 -11.18
CA PRO A 31 -7.03 -3.72 -10.13
C PRO A 31 -6.86 -4.26 -8.69
N ARG A 32 -6.53 -5.54 -8.54
CA ARG A 32 -6.26 -6.21 -7.25
C ARG A 32 -4.80 -6.11 -6.83
N THR A 33 -3.99 -5.38 -7.57
CA THR A 33 -2.58 -5.14 -7.27
C THR A 33 -2.39 -3.69 -6.84
N ALA A 34 -1.69 -3.52 -5.71
CA ALA A 34 -1.19 -2.23 -5.27
C ALA A 34 0.33 -2.21 -5.27
N VAL A 35 0.89 -1.02 -5.46
CA VAL A 35 2.33 -0.78 -5.32
C VAL A 35 2.57 0.12 -4.12
N LEU A 36 3.22 -0.42 -3.09
CA LEU A 36 3.71 0.34 -1.95
C LEU A 36 5.16 0.71 -2.18
N SER A 37 5.48 2.00 -2.13
CA SER A 37 6.85 2.52 -2.16
C SER A 37 7.16 3.24 -0.86
N ALA A 38 8.32 3.00 -0.25
CA ALA A 38 8.70 3.65 1.01
C ALA A 38 10.18 4.06 1.03
N ASP A 39 10.47 5.13 1.75
CA ASP A 39 11.82 5.50 2.18
C ASP A 39 11.85 5.76 3.70
N GLY A 40 13.01 6.16 4.22
CA GLY A 40 13.15 6.42 5.66
C GLY A 40 12.33 7.60 6.20
N LYS A 41 11.63 8.35 5.33
CA LYS A 41 10.86 9.55 5.71
C LYS A 41 9.40 9.53 5.24
N HIS A 42 9.08 8.84 4.15
CA HIS A 42 7.73 8.81 3.57
C HIS A 42 7.37 7.43 3.03
N ALA A 43 6.06 7.13 3.00
CA ALA A 43 5.48 5.97 2.30
C ALA A 43 4.41 6.42 1.31
N GLU A 44 4.30 5.73 0.18
CA GLU A 44 3.35 6.01 -0.90
C GLU A 44 2.70 4.70 -1.35
N LEU A 45 1.38 4.60 -1.23
CA LEU A 45 0.61 3.48 -1.78
C LEU A 45 -0.07 3.94 -3.07
N ALA A 46 0.13 3.19 -4.14
CA ALA A 46 -0.52 3.39 -5.44
C ALA A 46 -1.55 2.27 -5.68
N LEU A 47 -2.83 2.66 -5.82
CA LEU A 47 -3.94 1.79 -6.21
C LEU A 47 -4.32 2.06 -7.67
N HIS A 48 -4.76 1.01 -8.37
CA HIS A 48 -5.36 1.13 -9.70
C HIS A 48 -6.70 1.88 -9.60
N PRO A 49 -7.07 2.75 -10.56
CA PRO A 49 -8.32 3.51 -10.51
C PRO A 49 -9.58 2.63 -10.50
N ASP A 50 -9.52 1.48 -11.18
CA ASP A 50 -10.65 0.53 -11.26
C ASP A 50 -10.73 -0.46 -10.07
N ALA A 51 -9.93 -0.28 -9.02
CA ALA A 51 -10.00 -1.15 -7.84
C ALA A 51 -11.36 -0.96 -7.15
N ASP A 52 -12.11 -2.06 -6.95
CA ASP A 52 -13.36 -1.99 -6.20
C ASP A 52 -13.11 -1.60 -4.72
N GLY A 53 -14.12 -1.04 -4.07
CA GLY A 53 -13.97 -0.52 -2.70
C GLY A 53 -13.50 -1.55 -1.67
N ARG A 54 -13.91 -2.81 -1.78
CA ARG A 54 -13.48 -3.88 -0.86
C ARG A 54 -12.04 -4.30 -1.14
N VAL A 55 -11.66 -4.40 -2.40
CA VAL A 55 -10.29 -4.69 -2.82
C VAL A 55 -9.34 -3.57 -2.40
N ALA A 56 -9.72 -2.32 -2.62
CA ALA A 56 -8.97 -1.15 -2.18
C ALA A 56 -8.76 -1.16 -0.66
N GLU A 57 -9.80 -1.41 0.12
CA GLU A 57 -9.72 -1.51 1.59
C GLU A 57 -8.77 -2.63 2.04
N ALA A 58 -8.87 -3.82 1.43
CA ALA A 58 -7.99 -4.95 1.72
C ALA A 58 -6.52 -4.65 1.40
N LEU A 59 -6.26 -3.97 0.27
CA LEU A 59 -4.92 -3.56 -0.14
C LEU A 59 -4.34 -2.51 0.81
N ILE A 60 -5.13 -1.50 1.20
CA ILE A 60 -4.70 -0.48 2.17
C ILE A 60 -4.36 -1.12 3.52
N LYS A 61 -5.24 -1.97 4.06
CA LYS A 61 -5.01 -2.65 5.34
C LYS A 61 -3.73 -3.50 5.31
N THR A 62 -3.50 -4.21 4.21
CA THR A 62 -2.29 -5.00 4.00
C THR A 62 -1.05 -4.11 3.91
N ALA A 63 -1.13 -3.01 3.16
CA ALA A 63 -0.04 -2.04 3.04
C ALA A 63 0.33 -1.40 4.38
N THR A 64 -0.65 -0.98 5.18
CA THR A 64 -0.43 -0.46 6.53
C THR A 64 0.30 -1.47 7.40
N THR A 65 -0.13 -2.73 7.38
CA THR A 65 0.53 -3.81 8.14
C THR A 65 1.99 -3.99 7.69
N ARG A 66 2.25 -4.07 6.38
CA ARG A 66 3.61 -4.22 5.83
C ARG A 66 4.51 -3.01 6.14
N LEU A 67 3.96 -1.80 6.17
CA LEU A 67 4.70 -0.59 6.53
C LEU A 67 5.16 -0.62 7.99
N LEU A 68 4.27 -1.03 8.90
CA LEU A 68 4.62 -1.19 10.32
C LEU A 68 5.75 -2.22 10.51
N TRP A 69 5.66 -3.34 9.79
CA TRP A 69 6.72 -4.37 9.80
C TRP A 69 8.05 -3.84 9.25
N PHE A 70 8.03 -3.10 8.14
CA PHE A 70 9.24 -2.48 7.57
C PHE A 70 9.94 -1.56 8.58
N ARG A 71 9.19 -0.77 9.37
CA ARG A 71 9.77 0.09 10.43
C ARG A 71 10.36 -0.72 11.58
N ALA A 72 9.77 -1.85 11.94
CA ALA A 72 10.18 -2.65 13.09
C ALA A 72 11.40 -3.56 12.79
N LEU A 73 11.45 -4.17 11.61
CA LEU A 73 12.37 -5.27 11.31
C LEU A 73 13.29 -5.02 10.10
N GLY A 74 13.04 -3.96 9.32
CA GLY A 74 13.77 -3.70 8.09
C GLY A 74 13.28 -4.54 6.88
N PRO A 75 13.82 -4.28 5.68
CA PRO A 75 13.24 -4.71 4.40
C PRO A 75 13.38 -6.19 4.00
N ASP A 76 14.26 -6.98 4.62
CA ASP A 76 14.75 -8.24 4.03
C ASP A 76 13.75 -9.41 4.02
N ARG A 77 12.57 -9.29 4.64
CA ARG A 77 11.63 -10.42 4.79
C ARG A 77 10.44 -10.43 3.84
N ASP A 78 10.17 -9.34 3.14
CA ASP A 78 8.80 -9.05 2.68
C ASP A 78 8.65 -8.85 1.18
N GLY A 79 9.53 -9.42 0.35
CA GLY A 79 9.44 -9.26 -1.11
C GLY A 79 9.68 -7.81 -1.58
N TRP A 80 10.23 -6.97 -0.69
CA TRP A 80 10.65 -5.62 -1.01
C TRP A 80 11.83 -5.65 -1.98
N ARG A 81 11.72 -4.88 -3.06
CA ARG A 81 12.83 -4.63 -3.99
C ARG A 81 13.37 -3.24 -3.75
N ARG A 82 14.70 -3.12 -3.69
CA ARG A 82 15.36 -1.83 -3.56
C ARG A 82 15.54 -1.18 -4.92
N ALA A 83 15.13 0.08 -5.04
CA ALA A 83 15.39 0.95 -6.18
C ALA A 83 16.10 2.21 -5.70
N ARG A 84 17.43 2.29 -5.91
CA ARG A 84 18.31 3.35 -5.39
C ARG A 84 18.20 3.48 -3.85
N ARG A 85 17.35 4.40 -3.37
CA ARG A 85 17.09 4.71 -1.94
C ARG A 85 15.64 4.46 -1.51
N ARG A 86 14.80 3.95 -2.41
CA ARG A 86 13.40 3.63 -2.14
C ARG A 86 13.21 2.12 -2.17
N TRP A 87 12.33 1.64 -1.32
CA TRP A 87 11.89 0.26 -1.31
C TRP A 87 10.53 0.17 -1.98
N ARG A 88 10.32 -0.86 -2.79
CA ARG A 88 9.07 -1.10 -3.49
C ARG A 88 8.57 -2.50 -3.18
N LEU A 89 7.32 -2.60 -2.76
CA LEU A 89 6.59 -3.84 -2.55
C LEU A 89 5.36 -3.84 -3.47
N SER A 90 5.14 -4.94 -4.17
CA SER A 90 3.89 -5.18 -4.90
C SER A 90 3.04 -6.12 -4.07
N ILE A 91 1.82 -5.68 -3.75
CA ILE A 91 0.88 -6.41 -2.90
C ILE A 91 -0.30 -6.79 -3.78
N SER A 92 -0.62 -8.08 -3.82
CA SER A 92 -1.80 -8.60 -4.51
C SER A 92 -2.74 -9.23 -3.50
N VAL A 93 -4.04 -8.97 -3.63
CA VAL A 93 -5.03 -9.75 -2.88
C VAL A 93 -5.23 -11.08 -3.60
N ALA A 94 -4.87 -12.19 -2.94
CA ALA A 94 -5.24 -13.51 -3.43
C ALA A 94 -6.77 -13.64 -3.39
N ARG A 95 -7.34 -14.34 -4.37
CA ARG A 95 -8.78 -14.65 -4.41
C ARG A 95 -9.20 -15.51 -3.22
#